data_AF-A0A4Y3VKL8-F1
#
_entry.id   AF-A0A4Y3VKL8-F1
#
_cell.length_a   1.000
_cell.length_b   1.000
_cell.length_c   1.000
_cell.angle_alpha   90.00
_cell.angle_beta   90.00
_cell.angle_gamma   90.00
#
_symmetry.space_group_name_H-M   'P 1'
#
loop_
_entity.id
_entity.type
_entity.pdbx_description
1 polymer ?
#
loop_
_entity_poly.entity_id
_entity_poly.type
_entity_poly.pdbx_seq_one_letter_code
_entity_poly.pdbx_strand_id
1 'polypeptide(L)' 'MKNDRLNHAGYLWAFAALRHSPGADAHYRRRREIGDWHAAAQRNLFNRMIGQLYHCLQHRQLFDEHTGFPAELAEAA' A
#
# COMPACT_ATOMS: atom_id res chain seq x y z
N MET A 1 5.85 -21.20 5.70
CA MET A 1 4.39 -21.35 5.82
C MET A 1 3.72 -20.10 5.26
N LYS A 2 2.68 -20.24 4.41
CA LYS A 2 1.84 -19.12 3.97
C LYS A 2 0.73 -18.90 5.00
N ASN A 3 0.46 -17.65 5.36
CA ASN A 3 -0.72 -17.30 6.17
C ASN A 3 -1.84 -16.85 5.22
N ASP A 4 -2.69 -17.79 4.82
CA ASP A 4 -3.71 -17.54 3.80
C ASP A 4 -4.81 -16.61 4.29
N ARG A 5 -5.11 -16.61 5.60
CA ARG A 5 -6.05 -15.65 6.20
C ARG A 5 -5.53 -14.22 6.08
N LEU A 6 -4.25 -14.01 6.40
CA LEU A 6 -3.62 -12.70 6.27
C LEU A 6 -3.55 -12.26 4.81
N ASN A 7 -3.22 -13.17 3.89
CA ASN A 7 -3.19 -12.85 2.46
C ASN A 7 -4.57 -12.42 1.96
N HIS A 8 -5.63 -13.15 2.31
CA HIS A 8 -6.99 -12.82 1.90
C HIS A 8 -7.44 -11.46 2.46
N ALA A 9 -7.25 -11.21 3.75
CA ALA A 9 -7.53 -9.92 4.36
C ALA A 9 -6.71 -8.78 3.72
N GLY A 10 -5.43 -9.04 3.42
CA GLY A 10 -4.55 -8.09 2.75
C GLY A 10 -5.04 -7.69 1.36
N TYR A 11 -5.54 -8.64 0.56
CA TYR A 11 -6.11 -8.32 -0.75
C TYR A 11 -7.37 -7.46 -0.65
N LEU A 12 -8.28 -7.78 0.26
CA LEU A 12 -9.50 -6.98 0.48
C LEU A 12 -9.16 -5.57 0.97
N TRP A 13 -8.20 -5.46 1.89
CA TRP A 13 -7.75 -4.17 2.41
C TRP A 13 -7.10 -3.31 1.33
N ALA A 14 -6.17 -3.88 0.56
CA ALA A 14 -5.53 -3.17 -0.56
C ALA A 14 -6.55 -2.72 -1.61
N PHE A 15 -7.53 -3.56 -1.94
CA PHE A 15 -8.59 -3.21 -2.89
C PHE A 15 -9.45 -2.05 -2.39
N ALA A 16 -9.91 -2.10 -1.14
CA ALA A 16 -10.72 -1.03 -0.54
C ALA A 16 -9.94 0.29 -0.46
N ALA A 17 -8.63 0.24 -0.18
CA ALA A 17 -7.78 1.43 -0.07
C ALA A 17 -7.70 2.24 -1.37
N LEU A 18 -7.78 1.59 -2.55
CA LEU A 18 -7.68 2.26 -3.85
C LEU A 18 -8.68 3.41 -4.02
N ARG A 19 -9.86 3.34 -3.38
CA ARG A 19 -10.88 4.38 -3.50
C ARG A 19 -10.72 5.51 -2.48
N HIS A 20 -10.05 5.24 -1.36
CA HIS A 20 -10.05 6.12 -0.19
C HIS A 20 -8.68 6.75 0.11
N SER A 21 -7.61 6.24 -0.50
CA SER A 21 -6.24 6.72 -0.35
C SER A 21 -5.64 7.01 -1.73
N PRO A 22 -5.47 8.29 -2.10
CA PRO A 22 -4.83 8.67 -3.36
C PRO A 22 -3.41 8.12 -3.48
N GLY A 23 -2.67 8.03 -2.37
CA GLY A 23 -1.34 7.45 -2.33
C GLY A 23 -1.33 5.94 -2.57
N ALA A 24 -2.32 5.21 -2.04
CA ALA A 24 -2.49 3.78 -2.32
C ALA A 24 -2.85 3.52 -3.79
N ASP A 25 -3.74 4.32 -4.38
CA ASP A 25 -4.08 4.21 -5.80
C ASP A 25 -2.88 4.50 -6.69
N ALA A 26 -2.15 5.60 -6.43
CA ALA A 26 -0.95 5.95 -7.18
C ALA A 26 0.13 4.87 -7.08
N HIS A 27 0.38 4.34 -5.87
CA HIS A 27 1.31 3.23 -5.68
C HIS A 27 0.86 1.99 -6.47
N TYR A 28 -0.41 1.59 -6.36
CA TYR A 28 -0.94 0.43 -7.07
C TYR A 28 -0.86 0.61 -8.59
N ARG A 29 -1.20 1.78 -9.13
CA ARG A 29 -1.11 2.07 -10.57
C ARG A 29 0.33 1.98 -11.06
N ARG A 30 1.28 2.59 -10.35
CA ARG A 30 2.71 2.47 -10.68
C ARG A 30 3.15 1.01 -10.77
N ARG A 31 2.70 0.16 -9.83
CA ARG A 31 2.99 -1.29 -9.87
C ARG A 31 2.40 -1.96 -11.12
N ARG A 32 1.15 -1.62 -11.46
CA ARG A 32 0.49 -2.11 -12.68
C ARG A 32 1.22 -1.68 -13.96
N GLU A 33 1.71 -0.45 -14.00
CA GLU A 33 2.47 0.12 -15.14
C GLU A 33 3.83 -0.57 -15.34
N ILE A 34 4.50 -0.95 -14.25
CA ILE A 34 5.78 -1.70 -14.28
C ILE A 34 5.56 -3.18 -14.68
N GLY A 35 4.30 -3.62 -14.83
CA GLY A 35 3.96 -4.96 -15.33
C GLY A 35 3.49 -5.95 -14.28
N ASP A 36 3.29 -5.53 -13.02
CA ASP A 36 2.66 -6.40 -12.04
C ASP A 36 1.23 -6.73 -12.45
N TRP A 37 0.91 -8.02 -12.48
CA TRP A 37 -0.48 -8.47 -12.55
C TRP A 37 -1.23 -8.09 -11.25
N HIS A 38 -2.57 -8.06 -11.32
CA HIS A 38 -3.42 -7.48 -10.29
C HIS A 38 -3.09 -7.95 -8.86
N ALA A 39 -2.97 -9.26 -8.65
CA ALA A 39 -2.65 -9.82 -7.34
C ALA A 39 -1.24 -9.44 -6.86
N ALA A 40 -0.23 -9.37 -7.74
CA ALA A 40 1.10 -8.92 -7.35
C ALA A 40 1.12 -7.44 -6.93
N ALA A 41 0.39 -6.59 -7.65
CA ALA A 41 0.27 -5.17 -7.32
C ALA A 41 -0.44 -4.97 -5.97
N GLN A 42 -1.56 -5.68 -5.72
CA GLN A 42 -2.22 -5.64 -4.42
C GLN A 42 -1.35 -6.21 -3.29
N ARG A 43 -0.57 -7.25 -3.56
CA ARG A 43 0.36 -7.82 -2.58
C ARG A 43 1.42 -6.82 -2.15
N ASN A 44 1.96 -6.07 -3.11
CA ASN A 44 2.93 -5.02 -2.81
C ASN A 44 2.31 -3.87 -2.02
N LEU A 45 1.11 -3.44 -2.42
CA LEU A 45 0.38 -2.40 -1.70
C LEU A 45 0.10 -2.83 -0.24
N PHE A 46 -0.48 -4.00 0.00
CA PHE A 46 -0.79 -4.40 1.38
C PHE A 46 0.46 -4.59 2.22
N ASN A 47 1.57 -5.10 1.65
CA ASN A 47 2.83 -5.25 2.39
C ASN A 47 3.34 -3.88 2.87
N ARG A 48 3.24 -2.84 2.04
CA ARG A 48 3.55 -1.46 2.42
C ARG A 48 2.64 -0.98 3.55
N MET A 49 1.33 -1.21 3.43
CA MET A 49 0.35 -0.79 4.43
C MET A 49 0.53 -1.47 5.79
N ILE A 50 0.93 -2.75 5.82
CA ILE A 50 1.30 -3.43 7.07
C ILE A 50 2.50 -2.74 7.73
N GLY A 51 3.51 -2.34 6.94
CA GLY A 51 4.66 -1.59 7.46
C GLY A 51 4.25 -0.25 8.06
N GLN A 52 3.35 0.49 7.40
CA GLN A 52 2.80 1.75 7.91
C GLN A 52 2.00 1.55 9.19
N LEU A 53 1.11 0.55 9.23
CA LEU A 53 0.32 0.20 10.41
C LEU A 53 1.24 -0.17 11.58
N TYR A 54 2.24 -1.00 11.33
CA TYR A 54 3.23 -1.37 12.34
C TYR A 54 3.93 -0.14 12.91
N HIS A 55 4.42 0.77 12.07
CA HIS A 55 5.02 2.04 12.52
C HIS A 55 4.04 2.85 13.39
N CYS A 56 2.81 3.06 12.91
CA CYS A 56 1.79 3.81 13.65
C CYS A 56 1.53 3.20 15.05
N LEU A 57 1.43 1.86 15.13
CA LEU A 57 1.21 1.15 16.38
C LEU A 57 2.43 1.22 17.31
N GLN A 58 3.65 1.08 16.79
CA GLN A 58 4.88 1.18 17.58
C GLN A 58 5.05 2.57 18.19
N HIS A 59 4.79 3.62 17.42
CA HIS A 59 4.99 5.01 17.83
C HIS A 59 3.73 5.65 18.45
N ARG A 60 2.61 4.92 18.50
CA ARG A 60 1.29 5.41 18.95
C ARG A 60 0.85 6.67 18.21
N GLN A 61 1.08 6.68 16.90
CA GLN A 61 0.72 7.79 16.03
C GLN A 61 -0.47 7.42 15.15
N LEU A 62 -1.28 8.41 14.79
CA LEU A 62 -2.30 8.25 13.76
C LEU A 62 -1.63 8.12 12.40
N PHE A 63 -2.30 7.41 11.49
CA PHE A 63 -1.84 7.28 10.11
C PHE A 63 -1.88 8.65 9.41
N ASP A 64 -0.78 8.98 8.73
CA ASP A 64 -0.64 10.15 7.87
C ASP A 64 -0.33 9.67 6.45
N GLU A 65 -1.20 10.04 5.51
CA GLU A 65 -1.11 9.67 4.09
C GLU A 65 0.18 10.18 3.45
N HIS A 66 0.64 11.39 3.78
CA HIS A 66 1.85 11.97 3.17
C HIS A 66 3.12 11.25 3.64
N THR A 67 3.11 10.74 4.87
CA THR A 67 4.21 9.94 5.41
C THR A 67 4.13 8.49 4.93
N GLY A 68 2.92 7.93 4.84
CA GLY A 68 2.69 6.57 4.37
C GLY A 68 3.00 6.41 2.88
N PHE A 69 2.52 7.34 2.06
CA PHE A 69 2.71 7.38 0.62
C PHE A 69 3.33 8.75 0.27
N PRO A 70 4.65 8.91 0.49
CA PRO A 70 5.32 10.10 0.03
C PRO A 70 5.11 10.16 -1.48
N ALA A 71 4.56 11.29 -1.94
CA ALA A 71 4.62 11.59 -3.35
C ALA A 71 6.09 11.46 -3.74
N GLU A 72 6.41 10.64 -4.74
CA GLU A 72 7.62 10.94 -5.48
C GLU A 72 7.45 12.39 -5.90
N LEU A 73 8.25 13.27 -5.30
CA LEU A 73 8.72 14.44 -6.00
C LEU A 73 9.09 13.90 -7.36
N ALA A 74 8.22 14.10 -8.36
CA ALA A 74 8.61 13.94 -9.74
C ALA A 74 9.87 14.80 -9.83
N GLU A 75 11.03 14.15 -9.92
CA GLU A 75 12.29 14.84 -10.10
C GLU A 75 12.08 15.69 -11.34
N ALA A 76 11.99 17.00 -11.12
CA ALA A 76 12.17 17.97 -12.17
C ALA A 76 13.60 17.80 -12.65
N ALA A 77 13.77 17.12 -13.78
CA ALA A 77 14.98 17.06 -14.58
C ALA A 77 14.59 17.02 -16.06
#